data_AF-A0A0B6Z6J5-F1
#
_entry.id   AF-A0A0B6Z6J5-F1
#
_cell.length_a   1.000
_cell.length_b   1.000
_cell.length_c   1.000
_cell.angle_alpha   90.00
_cell.angle_beta   90.00
_cell.angle_gamma   90.00
#
_symmetry.space_group_name_H-M   'P 1'
#
loop_
_entity.id
_entity.type
_entity.pdbx_description
1 polymer ?
#
loop_
_entity_poly.entity_id
_entity_poly.type
_entity_poly.pdbx_seq_one_letter_code
_entity_poly.pdbx_strand_id
1 'polypeptide(L)'
;ICHQWIEEISKHIKERSIRVFIYTGVSKLGYIQPQTLAQQDIVITTYDVLRKEVDYVNLPHTNSESGRRFRHPKRFLATPSPMVAVEWWRICLDEAQMVECVTTKTAEMALKLKAVNRWCVTGTPLMRSVEDIYGLL
;
A
#
# COMPACT_ATOMS: atom_id res chain seq x y z
N ILE A 1 -12.02 -6.68 8.72
CA ILE A 1 -11.95 -6.00 7.40
C ILE A 1 -11.31 -6.89 6.33
N CYS A 2 -10.01 -7.25 6.36
CA CYS A 2 -9.45 -8.09 5.27
C CYS A 2 -10.15 -9.44 5.09
N HIS A 3 -10.50 -10.13 6.19
CA HIS A 3 -11.27 -11.39 6.11
C HIS A 3 -12.66 -11.17 5.51
N GLN A 4 -13.34 -10.08 5.90
CA GLN A 4 -14.65 -9.71 5.38
C GLN A 4 -14.62 -9.45 3.87
N TRP A 5 -13.60 -8.75 3.36
CA TRP A 5 -13.42 -8.57 1.92
C TRP A 5 -13.25 -9.90 1.19
N ILE A 6 -12.49 -10.84 1.76
CA ILE A 6 -12.30 -12.17 1.17
C ILE A 6 -13.62 -12.95 1.12
N GLU A 7 -14.39 -12.91 2.21
CA GLU A 7 -15.71 -13.54 2.28
C GLU A 7 -16.68 -12.95 1.25
N GLU A 8 -16.75 -11.63 1.16
CA GLU A 8 -17.64 -10.93 0.22
C GLU A 8 -17.26 -11.17 -1.24
N ILE A 9 -15.96 -11.17 -1.57
CA ILE A 9 -15.45 -11.56 -2.89
C ILE A 9 -15.86 -13.00 -3.20
N SER A 10 -15.64 -13.93 -2.27
CA SER A 10 -15.96 -15.35 -2.46
C SER A 10 -17.46 -15.60 -2.65
N LYS A 11 -18.29 -14.79 -1.97
CA LYS A 11 -19.75 -14.87 -2.07
C LYS A 11 -20.30 -14.35 -3.39
N HIS A 12 -19.69 -13.31 -3.96
CA HIS A 12 -20.22 -12.61 -5.14
C HIS A 12 -19.55 -13.04 -6.46
N ILE A 13 -18.41 -13.72 -6.41
CA ILE A 13 -17.68 -14.18 -7.60
C ILE A 13 -17.78 -15.70 -7.70
N LYS A 14 -18.27 -16.21 -8.84
CA LYS A 14 -18.29 -17.65 -9.13
C LYS A 14 -16.88 -18.20 -9.10
N GLU A 15 -16.67 -19.32 -8.39
CA GLU A 15 -15.37 -19.98 -8.26
C GLU A 15 -14.69 -20.17 -9.62
N ARG A 16 -13.43 -19.70 -9.73
CA ARG A 16 -12.43 -19.84 -10.82
C ARG A 16 -12.10 -18.61 -11.69
N SER A 17 -12.71 -17.44 -11.53
CA SER A 17 -12.38 -16.31 -12.42
C SER A 17 -11.34 -15.32 -11.90
N ILE A 18 -11.10 -15.22 -10.59
CA ILE A 18 -10.33 -14.11 -9.99
C ILE A 18 -9.26 -14.63 -9.02
N ARG A 19 -8.01 -14.17 -9.20
CA ARG A 19 -6.86 -14.42 -8.34
C ARG A 19 -6.74 -13.32 -7.29
N VAL A 20 -6.85 -13.69 -6.02
CA VAL A 20 -6.78 -12.76 -4.88
C VAL A 20 -5.53 -13.06 -4.07
N PHE A 21 -4.76 -12.02 -3.74
CA PHE A 21 -3.55 -12.12 -2.93
C PHE A 21 -3.59 -11.21 -1.71
N ILE A 22 -3.27 -11.77 -0.54
CA ILE A 22 -3.20 -11.01 0.72
C ILE A 22 -1.76 -10.58 0.95
N TYR A 23 -1.49 -9.29 0.73
CA TYR A 23 -0.18 -8.71 0.95
C TYR A 23 0.01 -8.33 2.42
N THR A 24 0.96 -9.00 3.09
CA THR A 24 1.26 -8.83 4.52
C THR A 24 2.54 -8.06 4.82
N GLY A 25 3.10 -7.39 3.79
CA GLY A 25 4.27 -6.51 3.91
C GLY A 25 5.61 -7.21 3.72
N VAL A 26 6.62 -6.42 3.33
CA VAL A 26 8.02 -6.86 3.18
C VAL A 26 8.56 -7.43 4.48
N SER A 27 8.15 -6.90 5.64
CA SER A 27 8.60 -7.38 6.94
C SER A 27 8.29 -8.86 7.20
N LYS A 28 7.18 -9.37 6.63
CA LYS A 28 6.72 -10.74 6.86
C LYS A 28 6.98 -11.66 5.66
N LEU A 29 6.80 -11.15 4.45
CA LEU A 29 6.95 -11.92 3.21
C LEU A 29 8.36 -11.87 2.62
N GLY A 30 9.19 -10.92 3.07
CA GLY A 30 10.46 -10.63 2.43
C GLY A 30 10.29 -9.99 1.06
N TYR A 31 11.28 -10.19 0.19
CA TYR A 31 11.22 -9.69 -1.18
C TYR A 31 10.24 -10.53 -2.01
N ILE A 32 9.27 -9.85 -2.61
CA ILE A 32 8.38 -10.43 -3.62
C ILE A 32 8.65 -9.72 -4.94
N GLN A 33 8.69 -10.48 -6.03
CA GLN A 33 8.83 -9.91 -7.36
C GLN A 33 7.58 -9.06 -7.69
N PRO A 34 7.72 -7.81 -8.16
CA PRO A 34 6.57 -6.99 -8.54
C PRO A 34 5.63 -7.67 -9.54
N GLN A 35 6.17 -8.50 -10.44
CA GLN A 35 5.41 -9.31 -11.39
C GLN A 35 4.44 -10.28 -10.70
N THR A 36 4.79 -10.82 -9.54
CA THR A 36 3.91 -11.70 -8.76
C THR A 36 2.66 -10.96 -8.28
N LEU A 37 2.79 -9.68 -7.91
CA LEU A 37 1.65 -8.82 -7.56
C LEU A 37 0.84 -8.44 -8.81
N ALA A 38 1.52 -8.09 -9.90
CA ALA A 38 0.87 -7.72 -11.16
C ALA A 38 0.09 -8.86 -11.83
N GLN A 39 0.42 -10.12 -11.51
CA GLN A 39 -0.34 -11.29 -11.97
C GLN A 39 -1.67 -11.46 -11.22
N GLN A 40 -1.87 -10.82 -10.08
CA GLN A 40 -3.10 -10.95 -9.29
C GLN A 40 -4.17 -10.03 -9.83
N ASP A 41 -5.42 -10.47 -9.76
CA ASP A 41 -6.56 -9.63 -10.15
C ASP A 41 -6.94 -8.68 -8.99
N ILE A 42 -6.75 -9.13 -7.74
CA ILE A 42 -6.98 -8.32 -6.53
C ILE A 42 -5.82 -8.54 -5.55
N VAL A 43 -5.26 -7.45 -5.04
CA VAL A 43 -4.31 -7.48 -3.91
C VAL A 43 -4.92 -6.74 -2.72
N ILE A 44 -5.08 -7.45 -1.61
CA ILE A 44 -5.65 -6.91 -0.36
C ILE A 44 -4.52 -6.70 0.64
N THR A 45 -4.47 -5.53 1.26
CA THR A 45 -3.55 -5.23 2.37
C THR A 45 -4.26 -4.42 3.46
N THR A 46 -3.60 -4.21 4.59
CA THR A 46 -4.11 -3.40 5.70
C THR A 46 -3.42 -2.04 5.77
N TYR A 47 -4.06 -1.05 6.39
CA TYR A 47 -3.43 0.25 6.67
C TYR A 47 -2.15 0.12 7.51
N ASP A 48 -2.10 -0.83 8.46
CA ASP A 48 -0.89 -1.07 9.26
C ASP A 48 0.29 -1.57 8.43
N VAL A 49 0.02 -2.43 7.44
CA VAL A 49 1.04 -2.88 6.48
C VAL A 49 1.44 -1.71 5.60
N LEU A 50 0.48 -1.00 5.02
CA LEU A 50 0.71 0.15 4.15
C LEU A 50 1.57 1.24 4.83
N ARG A 51 1.31 1.52 6.11
CA ARG A 51 2.11 2.44 6.95
C ARG A 51 3.57 2.01 7.06
N LYS A 52 3.84 0.72 7.24
CA LYS A 52 5.19 0.15 7.37
C LYS A 52 5.91 0.10 6.03
N GLU A 53 5.17 -0.10 4.94
CA GLU A 53 5.72 -0.17 3.58
C GLU A 53 6.43 1.13 3.16
N VAL A 54 6.03 2.29 3.69
CA VAL A 54 6.74 3.56 3.47
C VAL A 54 8.23 3.46 3.76
N ASP A 55 8.60 2.76 4.84
CA ASP A 55 9.99 2.64 5.27
C ASP A 55 10.82 1.77 4.31
N TYR A 56 10.15 0.92 3.51
CA TYR A 56 10.74 0.12 2.42
C TYR A 56 10.72 0.83 1.06
N VAL A 57 10.06 1.98 0.94
CA VAL A 57 10.18 2.89 -0.21
C VAL A 57 11.24 3.95 0.07
N ASN A 58 11.20 4.55 1.25
CA ASN A 58 12.19 5.48 1.77
C ASN A 58 13.45 4.76 2.27
N LEU A 59 13.89 3.75 1.53
CA LEU A 59 15.18 3.13 1.83
C LEU A 59 16.23 4.24 1.79
N PRO A 60 17.10 4.32 2.80
CA PRO A 60 18.22 5.24 2.80
C PRO A 60 19.18 4.80 1.70
N HIS A 61 18.86 5.17 0.47
CA HIS A 61 19.80 5.20 -0.62
C HIS A 61 20.85 6.24 -0.24
N THR A 62 22.08 5.79 -0.37
CA THR A 62 23.39 6.42 -0.43
C THR A 62 23.56 7.89 -0.82
N ASN A 63 22.55 8.77 -0.93
CA ASN A 63 22.70 10.21 -1.19
C ASN A 63 21.51 11.10 -0.72
N SER A 64 20.73 10.69 0.30
CA SER A 64 19.81 11.67 0.93
C SER A 64 20.62 12.63 1.80
N GLU A 65 20.51 13.95 1.57
CA GLU A 65 21.13 14.99 2.43
C GLU A 65 20.71 14.88 3.90
N SER A 66 19.56 14.24 4.16
CA SER A 66 19.01 14.03 5.51
C SER A 66 19.29 12.64 6.08
N GLY A 67 20.03 11.78 5.37
CA GLY A 67 20.38 10.44 5.83
C GLY A 67 21.52 10.45 6.83
N ARG A 68 21.37 9.78 7.99
CA ARG A 68 22.49 9.49 8.89
C ARG A 68 23.58 8.77 8.08
N ARG A 69 24.71 9.44 7.81
CA ARG A 69 25.89 8.84 7.20
C ARG A 69 26.31 7.65 8.06
N PHE A 70 26.05 6.44 7.58
CA PHE A 70 26.54 5.24 8.25
C PHE A 70 28.07 5.27 8.19
N ARG A 71 28.73 5.04 9.33
CA ARG A 71 30.21 4.96 9.41
C ARG A 71 30.81 3.90 8.47
N HIS A 72 30.00 2.92 8.06
CA HIS A 72 30.35 1.90 7.09
C HIS A 72 29.24 1.75 6.03
N PRO A 73 29.59 1.50 4.75
CA PRO A 73 28.60 1.21 3.73
C PRO A 73 27.80 -0.04 4.13
N LYS A 74 26.47 0.00 3.96
CA LYS A 74 25.63 -1.18 4.22
C LYS A 74 26.06 -2.28 3.25
N ARG A 75 26.46 -3.43 3.81
CA ARG A 75 26.87 -4.63 3.06
C ARG A 75 25.73 -5.34 2.33
N PHE A 76 24.47 -5.01 2.64
CA PHE A 76 23.28 -5.61 2.03
C PHE A 76 22.34 -4.52 1.52
N LEU A 77 21.86 -4.71 0.29
CA LEU A 77 20.78 -3.92 -0.31
C LEU A 77 19.53 -4.11 0.55
N ALA A 78 18.90 -3.01 0.93
CA ALA A 78 17.64 -3.09 1.65
C ALA A 78 16.53 -3.50 0.69
N THR A 79 15.63 -4.37 1.14
CA THR A 79 14.54 -4.90 0.32
C THR A 79 13.53 -3.79 0.02
N PRO A 80 13.33 -3.40 -1.26
CA PRO A 80 12.36 -2.37 -1.60
C PRO A 80 10.93 -2.89 -1.51
N SER A 81 9.98 -1.99 -1.29
CA SER A 81 8.55 -2.33 -1.43
C SER A 81 8.23 -2.68 -2.89
N PRO A 82 7.63 -3.85 -3.17
CA PRO A 82 7.21 -4.20 -4.52
C PRO A 82 5.99 -3.42 -5.00
N MET A 83 5.22 -2.79 -4.08
CA MET A 83 3.93 -2.16 -4.41
C MET A 83 4.09 -0.91 -5.29
N VAL A 84 5.20 -0.17 -5.16
CA VAL A 84 5.49 1.03 -5.95
C VAL A 84 6.04 0.71 -7.35
N ALA A 85 6.43 -0.54 -7.59
CA ALA A 85 6.92 -1.03 -8.87
C ALA A 85 5.80 -1.61 -9.75
N VAL A 86 4.55 -1.55 -9.29
CA VAL A 86 3.35 -1.96 -10.02
C VAL A 86 2.51 -0.74 -10.33
N GLU A 87 2.02 -0.65 -11.57
CA GLU A 87 0.98 0.31 -11.95
C GLU A 87 -0.39 -0.35 -11.74
N TRP A 88 -1.16 0.19 -10.81
CA TRP A 88 -2.44 -0.37 -10.42
C TRP A 88 -3.55 0.17 -11.32
N TRP A 89 -4.44 -0.70 -11.80
CA TRP A 89 -5.63 -0.21 -12.49
C TRP A 89 -6.53 0.59 -11.56
N ARG A 90 -6.69 0.11 -10.32
CA ARG A 90 -7.49 0.77 -9.29
C ARG A 90 -6.89 0.59 -7.91
N ILE A 91 -6.90 1.65 -7.11
CA ILE A 91 -6.67 1.61 -5.65
C ILE A 91 -7.99 1.97 -4.96
N CYS A 92 -8.41 1.16 -4.00
CA CYS A 92 -9.58 1.40 -3.17
C CYS A 92 -9.15 1.55 -1.71
N LEU A 93 -9.42 2.70 -1.11
CA LEU A 93 -9.23 2.97 0.31
C LEU A 93 -10.57 2.83 1.01
N ASP A 94 -10.77 1.69 1.67
CA ASP A 94 -11.98 1.39 2.45
C ASP A 94 -11.90 2.03 3.84
N GLU A 95 -13.03 2.51 4.35
CA GLU A 95 -13.11 3.37 5.54
C GLU A 95 -12.05 4.48 5.49
N ALA A 96 -12.06 5.29 4.43
CA ALA A 96 -11.02 6.28 4.13
C ALA A 96 -10.74 7.28 5.27
N GLN A 97 -11.70 7.53 6.16
CA GLN A 97 -11.50 8.31 7.38
C GLN A 97 -10.42 7.71 8.32
N MET A 98 -10.11 6.42 8.17
CA MET A 98 -9.01 5.77 8.86
C MET A 98 -7.66 6.30 8.39
N VAL A 99 -7.51 6.73 7.13
CA VAL A 99 -6.24 7.30 6.63
C VAL A 99 -5.89 8.60 7.36
N GLU A 100 -6.91 9.41 7.69
CA GLU A 100 -6.77 10.64 8.48
C GLU A 100 -6.31 10.32 9.92
N CYS A 101 -6.81 9.23 10.51
CA CYS A 101 -6.44 8.79 11.86
C CYS A 101 -5.12 7.99 11.91
N VAL A 102 -4.72 7.30 10.85
CA VAL A 102 -3.66 6.26 10.84
C VAL A 102 -2.29 6.81 10.37
N THR A 103 -2.04 8.11 10.56
CA THR A 103 -0.74 8.82 10.40
C THR A 103 -0.34 9.24 8.98
N THR A 104 0.42 10.33 8.91
CA THR A 104 1.01 10.92 7.69
C THR A 104 1.73 9.90 6.80
N LYS A 105 2.32 8.85 7.38
CA LYS A 105 2.98 7.77 6.63
C LYS A 105 2.01 6.97 5.76
N THR A 106 0.83 6.63 6.26
CA THR A 106 -0.14 5.85 5.47
C THR A 106 -0.59 6.62 4.24
N ALA A 107 -0.89 7.91 4.42
CA ALA A 107 -1.17 8.82 3.32
C ALA A 107 0.03 8.94 2.37
N GLU A 108 1.23 9.14 2.89
CA GLU A 108 2.47 9.20 2.09
C GLU A 108 2.68 7.94 1.22
N MET A 109 2.43 6.74 1.76
CA MET A 109 2.52 5.52 0.97
C MET A 109 1.48 5.49 -0.14
N ALA A 110 0.23 5.84 0.18
CA ALA A 110 -0.87 5.83 -0.78
C ALA A 110 -0.62 6.81 -1.94
N LEU A 111 0.03 7.94 -1.67
CA LEU A 111 0.48 8.89 -2.70
C LEU A 111 1.58 8.31 -3.60
N LYS A 112 2.45 7.47 -3.06
CA LYS A 112 3.57 6.86 -3.80
C LYS A 112 3.14 5.72 -4.73
N LEU A 113 1.97 5.13 -4.51
CA LEU A 113 1.44 4.10 -5.40
C LEU A 113 0.98 4.72 -6.72
N LYS A 114 1.28 4.07 -7.84
CA LYS A 114 0.80 4.52 -9.16
C LYS A 114 -0.53 3.86 -9.47
N ALA A 115 -1.56 4.64 -9.79
CA ALA A 115 -2.85 4.07 -10.17
C ALA A 115 -3.58 4.93 -11.21
N VAL A 116 -4.35 4.26 -12.07
CA VAL A 116 -5.24 4.92 -13.05
C VAL A 116 -6.52 5.42 -12.39
N ASN A 117 -7.10 4.63 -11.47
CA ASN A 117 -8.33 4.97 -10.76
C ASN A 117 -8.09 4.92 -9.24
N ARG A 118 -8.56 5.94 -8.51
CA ARG A 118 -8.46 6.01 -7.05
C ARG A 118 -9.84 6.21 -6.45
N TRP A 119 -10.27 5.29 -5.59
CA TRP A 119 -11.57 5.31 -4.93
C TRP A 119 -11.37 5.37 -3.41
N CYS A 120 -12.04 6.32 -2.77
CA CYS A 120 -12.14 6.41 -1.31
C CYS A 120 -13.59 6.10 -0.91
N VAL A 121 -13.77 5.09 -0.07
CA VAL A 121 -15.08 4.67 0.45
C VAL A 121 -15.12 5.00 1.93
N THR A 122 -16.13 5.75 2.38
CA THR A 122 -16.27 6.15 3.80
C THR A 122 -17.74 6.18 4.19
N GLY A 123 -18.07 5.63 5.36
CA GLY A 123 -19.39 5.76 5.97
C GLY A 123 -19.61 7.09 6.70
N THR A 124 -18.55 7.86 6.92
CA THR A 124 -18.58 9.13 7.68
C THR A 124 -17.91 10.24 6.88
N PRO A 125 -18.60 10.82 5.89
CA PRO A 125 -18.05 11.94 5.13
C PRO A 125 -18.06 13.21 6.01
N LEU A 126 -16.92 13.52 6.66
CA LEU A 126 -16.38 14.87 7.03
C LEU A 126 -15.67 14.91 8.40
N MET A 127 -14.52 15.62 8.47
CA MET A 127 -14.39 16.70 9.45
C MET A 127 -13.31 17.80 9.22
N ARG A 128 -12.22 17.66 8.43
CA ARG A 128 -11.21 18.75 8.38
C ARG A 128 -10.69 19.25 7.03
N SER A 129 -10.43 18.42 6.03
CA SER A 129 -10.18 18.94 4.68
C SER A 129 -10.49 17.89 3.62
N VAL A 130 -11.35 18.23 2.66
CA VAL A 130 -11.51 17.40 1.46
C VAL A 130 -10.19 17.37 0.68
N GLU A 131 -9.33 18.36 0.90
CA GLU A 131 -7.99 18.52 0.33
C GLU A 131 -7.05 17.36 0.66
N ASP A 132 -7.10 16.82 1.88
CA ASP A 132 -6.28 15.64 2.26
C ASP A 132 -6.72 14.39 1.49
N ILE A 133 -8.01 14.25 1.21
CA ILE A 133 -8.57 13.18 0.38
C ILE A 133 -8.27 13.44 -1.10
N TYR A 134 -8.36 14.68 -1.58
CA TYR A 134 -7.97 15.06 -2.94
C TYR A 134 -6.48 14.82 -3.18
N GLY A 135 -5.62 15.00 -2.18
CA GLY A 135 -4.22 14.61 -2.29
C GLY A 135 -4.09 13.13 -2.61
N LEU A 136 -4.94 12.28 -2.03
CA LEU A 136 -4.94 10.83 -2.19
C LEU A 136 -5.68 10.32 -3.44
N LEU A 137 -6.44 11.17 -4.14
CA LEU A 137 -7.17 10.86 -5.38
C LEU A 137 -6.36 11.25 -6.63
#